data_AF-A0A7C3P6V6-F1
#
_entry.id   AF-A0A7C3P6V6-F1
#
_cell.length_a   1.000
_cell.length_b   1.000
_cell.length_c   1.000
_cell.angle_alpha   90.00
_cell.angle_beta   90.00
_cell.angle_gamma   90.00
#
_symmetry.space_group_name_H-M   'P 1'
#
loop_
_entity.id
_entity.type
_entity.pdbx_description
1 polymer ?
#
loop_
_entity_poly.entity_id
_entity_poly.type
_entity_poly.pdbx_seq_one_letter_code
_entity_poly.pdbx_strand_id
1 'polypeptide(L)'
;HSIDLLLCINTLHHLDRPIDFFNEAARALKKEGGFVIVDFHRDASPVFIWIFDLLWKAFFGRHPRARKGFLESVRSSYTLEECRTFLRESRLEGWKLYTRTVEMWIESVKSTG
;
A
#
# COMPACT_ATOMS: atom_id res chain seq x y z
N HIS A 1 11.98 -19.41 -2.37
CA HIS A 1 10.98 -19.17 -1.31
C HIS A 1 11.60 -19.37 0.07
N SER A 2 11.47 -18.39 0.97
CA SER A 2 12.11 -18.37 2.30
C SER A 2 11.27 -17.73 3.41
N ILE A 3 10.22 -16.94 3.11
CA ILE A 3 9.42 -16.21 4.12
C ILE A 3 7.97 -16.72 4.23
N ASP A 4 7.43 -16.76 5.45
CA ASP A 4 6.05 -17.18 5.75
C ASP A 4 5.04 -16.03 5.66
N LEU A 5 5.49 -14.80 5.89
CA LEU A 5 4.66 -13.59 5.88
C LEU A 5 5.45 -12.39 5.35
N LEU A 6 4.87 -11.65 4.42
CA LEU A 6 5.37 -10.34 4.00
C LEU A 6 4.45 -9.23 4.54
N LEU A 7 5.03 -8.25 5.22
CA LEU A 7 4.35 -7.03 5.65
C LEU A 7 4.99 -5.83 4.95
N CYS A 8 4.19 -5.03 4.25
CA CYS A 8 4.63 -3.79 3.63
C CYS A 8 3.63 -2.69 3.96
N ILE A 9 3.97 -1.83 4.92
CA ILE A 9 3.06 -0.82 5.46
C ILE A 9 3.65 0.56 5.18
N ASN A 10 2.86 1.44 4.54
CA ASN A 10 3.20 2.83 4.23
C ASN A 10 4.56 2.97 3.52
N THR A 11 4.86 2.05 2.61
CA THR A 11 6.16 1.97 1.94
C THR A 11 6.02 1.85 0.41
N LEU A 12 4.91 1.33 -0.10
CA LEU A 12 4.71 1.08 -1.54
C LEU A 12 4.80 2.39 -2.34
N HIS A 13 4.33 3.51 -1.80
CA HIS A 13 4.41 4.84 -2.42
C HIS A 13 5.84 5.42 -2.55
N HIS A 14 6.85 4.74 -2.00
CA HIS A 14 8.26 5.09 -2.19
C HIS A 14 8.94 4.26 -3.28
N LEU A 15 8.27 3.26 -3.86
CA LEU A 15 8.89 2.30 -4.77
C LEU A 15 8.67 2.69 -6.23
N ASP A 16 9.71 3.15 -6.93
CA ASP A 16 9.59 3.55 -8.35
C ASP A 16 9.20 2.41 -9.32
N ARG A 17 9.39 1.15 -8.89
CA ARG A 17 9.19 -0.06 -9.71
C ARG A 17 8.31 -1.09 -8.98
N PRO A 18 7.00 -0.82 -8.80
CA PRO A 18 6.11 -1.64 -7.97
C PRO A 18 5.95 -3.08 -8.50
N ILE A 19 5.96 -3.27 -9.82
CA ILE A 19 5.88 -4.61 -10.43
C ILE A 19 7.09 -5.48 -10.03
N ASP A 20 8.30 -4.91 -10.02
CA ASP A 20 9.50 -5.64 -9.61
C ASP A 20 9.46 -6.03 -8.14
N PHE A 21 8.93 -5.15 -7.28
CA PHE A 21 8.67 -5.46 -5.89
C PHE A 21 7.66 -6.62 -5.73
N PHE A 22 6.53 -6.59 -6.43
CA PHE A 22 5.55 -7.68 -6.37
C PHE A 22 6.12 -9.00 -6.90
N ASN A 23 6.92 -8.93 -7.97
CA ASN A 23 7.62 -10.08 -8.54
C ASN A 23 8.64 -10.69 -7.58
N GLU A 24 9.30 -9.88 -6.77
CA GLU A 24 10.24 -10.29 -5.74
C GLU A 24 9.52 -10.84 -4.51
N ALA A 25 8.41 -10.22 -4.11
CA ALA A 25 7.52 -10.74 -3.07
C ALA A 25 7.05 -12.16 -3.41
N ALA A 26 6.58 -12.40 -4.64
CA ALA A 26 6.17 -13.72 -5.11
C ALA A 26 7.33 -14.76 -5.07
N ARG A 27 8.55 -14.34 -5.41
CA ARG A 27 9.75 -15.21 -5.37
C ARG A 27 10.17 -15.56 -3.94
N ALA A 28 10.04 -14.60 -3.03
CA ALA A 28 10.45 -14.73 -1.64
C ALA A 28 9.44 -15.53 -0.80
N LEU A 29 8.14 -15.30 -0.98
CA LEU A 29 7.06 -15.94 -0.23
C LEU A 29 7.04 -17.45 -0.44
N LYS A 30 6.88 -18.24 0.64
CA LYS A 30 6.54 -19.66 0.53
C LYS A 30 5.20 -19.84 -0.19
N LYS A 31 4.98 -21.03 -0.78
CA LYS A 31 3.74 -21.35 -1.48
C LYS A 31 2.49 -21.12 -0.61
N GLU A 32 2.59 -21.45 0.67
CA GLU A 32 1.53 -21.23 1.68
C GLU A 32 1.75 -19.96 2.52
N GLY A 33 2.70 -19.11 2.12
CA GLY A 33 3.00 -17.86 2.79
C GLY A 33 1.96 -16.79 2.50
N GLY A 34 1.75 -15.88 3.44
CA GLY A 34 0.80 -14.78 3.31
C GLY A 34 1.46 -13.44 3.05
N PHE A 35 0.68 -12.45 2.64
CA PHE A 35 1.13 -11.06 2.61
C PHE A 35 0.02 -10.08 2.99
N VAL A 36 0.44 -8.97 3.57
CA VAL A 36 -0.39 -7.80 3.85
C VAL A 36 0.40 -6.56 3.44
N ILE A 37 -0.16 -5.82 2.49
CA ILE A 37 0.41 -4.59 1.97
C ILE A 37 -0.64 -3.50 2.18
N VAL A 38 -0.28 -2.46 2.93
CA VAL A 38 -1.15 -1.33 3.24
C VAL A 38 -0.45 -0.06 2.85
N ASP A 39 -1.14 0.78 2.09
CA ASP A 39 -0.62 2.10 1.76
C ASP A 39 -1.78 3.08 1.54
N PHE A 40 -1.48 4.37 1.54
CA PHE A 40 -2.44 5.36 1.06
C PHE A 40 -2.72 5.16 -0.43
N HIS A 41 -3.83 5.72 -0.89
CA HIS A 41 -4.13 5.81 -2.31
C HIS A 41 -4.57 7.24 -2.67
N ARG A 42 -4.03 7.79 -3.75
CA ARG A 42 -4.19 9.22 -4.06
C ARG A 42 -5.58 9.58 -4.61
N ASP A 43 -6.34 8.58 -5.03
CA ASP A 43 -7.74 8.65 -5.44
C ASP A 43 -8.72 8.47 -4.25
N ALA A 44 -8.24 8.56 -3.01
CA ALA A 44 -9.09 8.62 -1.83
C ALA A 44 -10.00 9.87 -1.83
N SER A 45 -11.12 9.79 -1.11
CA SER A 45 -12.07 10.90 -1.01
C SER A 45 -11.36 12.17 -0.52
N PRO A 46 -11.49 13.31 -1.23
CA PRO A 46 -10.89 14.58 -0.82
C PRO A 46 -11.31 15.01 0.59
N VAL A 47 -12.55 14.65 1.00
CA VAL A 47 -13.06 14.94 2.35
C VAL A 47 -12.26 14.18 3.40
N PHE A 48 -11.98 12.90 3.19
CA PHE A 48 -11.18 12.10 4.12
C PHE A 48 -9.72 12.56 4.12
N ILE A 49 -9.13 12.84 2.95
CA ILE A 49 -7.77 13.41 2.88
C ILE A 49 -7.69 14.70 3.71
N TRP A 50 -8.67 15.60 3.59
CA TRP A 50 -8.68 16.84 4.35
C TRP A 50 -8.81 16.62 5.87
N ILE A 51 -9.71 15.74 6.31
CA ILE A 51 -9.86 15.40 7.74
C ILE A 51 -8.56 14.84 8.31
N PHE A 52 -7.94 13.89 7.61
CA PHE A 52 -6.69 13.26 8.07
C PHE A 52 -5.51 14.23 8.04
N ASP A 53 -5.42 15.13 7.06
CA ASP A 53 -4.39 16.17 7.01
C ASP A 53 -4.52 17.16 8.18
N LEU A 54 -5.75 17.53 8.57
CA LEU A 54 -5.97 18.35 9.76
C LEU A 54 -5.51 17.65 11.04
N LEU A 55 -5.90 16.38 11.23
CA LEU A 55 -5.45 15.57 12.35
C LEU A 55 -3.92 15.47 12.37
N TRP A 56 -3.32 15.17 11.22
CA TRP A 56 -1.87 15.08 11.08
C TRP A 56 -1.17 16.37 11.49
N LYS A 57 -1.67 17.53 11.02
CA LYS A 57 -1.12 18.84 11.41
C LYS A 57 -1.31 19.13 12.89
N ALA A 58 -2.40 18.68 13.51
CA ALA A 58 -2.63 18.85 14.95
C ALA A 58 -1.59 18.07 15.78
N PHE A 59 -1.30 16.82 15.40
CA PHE A 59 -0.36 15.96 16.14
C PHE A 59 1.11 16.21 15.80
N PHE A 60 1.43 16.40 14.51
CA PHE A 60 2.81 16.40 13.99
C PHE A 60 3.22 17.74 13.36
N GLY A 61 2.31 18.68 13.19
CA GLY A 61 2.55 19.94 12.47
C GLY A 61 3.52 20.91 13.14
N ARG A 62 3.90 20.67 14.41
CA ARG A 62 4.93 21.44 15.11
C ARG A 62 6.33 21.21 14.54
N HIS A 63 6.59 20.05 13.92
CA HIS A 63 7.89 19.76 13.31
C HIS A 63 7.87 20.13 11.81
N PRO A 64 8.75 21.05 11.34
CA PRO A 64 8.70 21.58 9.96
C PRO A 64 8.75 20.50 8.87
N ARG A 65 9.55 19.45 9.08
CA ARG A 65 9.68 18.32 8.14
C ARG A 65 8.51 17.34 8.20
N ALA A 66 7.78 17.29 9.31
CA ALA A 66 6.65 16.38 9.47
C ALA A 66 5.34 17.03 9.00
N ARG A 67 5.25 18.36 8.99
CA ARG A 67 4.02 19.12 8.72
C ARG A 67 3.32 18.76 7.40
N LYS A 68 4.08 18.37 6.36
CA LYS A 68 3.54 17.99 5.05
C LYS A 68 3.58 16.48 4.78
N GLY A 69 4.10 15.68 5.72
CA GLY A 69 4.37 14.26 5.52
C GLY A 69 3.16 13.48 5.02
N PHE A 70 1.99 13.65 5.65
CA PHE A 70 0.77 12.97 5.20
C PHE A 70 0.37 13.31 3.75
N LEU A 71 0.27 14.59 3.42
CA LEU A 71 -0.10 15.02 2.06
C LEU A 71 0.95 14.61 1.01
N GLU A 72 2.23 14.62 1.36
CA GLU A 72 3.31 14.18 0.48
C GLU A 72 3.26 12.68 0.24
N SER A 73 3.00 11.87 1.27
CA SER A 73 2.77 10.44 1.14
C SER A 73 1.57 10.16 0.24
N VAL A 74 0.39 10.74 0.54
CA VAL A 74 -0.83 10.54 -0.28
C VAL A 74 -0.59 10.91 -1.73
N ARG A 75 0.11 12.01 -2.02
CA ARG A 75 0.39 12.43 -3.41
C ARG A 75 1.33 11.49 -4.16
N SER A 76 2.25 10.86 -3.44
CA SER A 76 3.22 9.91 -4.02
C SER A 76 2.64 8.52 -4.16
N SER A 77 1.51 8.24 -3.48
CA SER A 77 0.83 6.95 -3.54
C SER A 77 0.16 6.67 -4.88
N TYR A 78 0.06 5.39 -5.19
CA TYR A 78 -0.64 4.87 -6.36
C TYR A 78 -2.16 5.02 -6.25
N THR A 79 -2.86 5.05 -7.38
CA THR A 79 -4.31 4.88 -7.39
C THR A 79 -4.67 3.39 -7.25
N LEU A 80 -5.94 3.11 -6.94
CA LEU A 80 -6.42 1.73 -6.93
C LEU A 80 -6.27 1.04 -8.29
N GLU A 81 -6.51 1.77 -9.38
CA GLU A 81 -6.44 1.21 -10.73
C GLU A 81 -4.99 0.94 -11.14
N GLU A 82 -4.05 1.82 -10.79
CA GLU A 82 -2.62 1.57 -11.00
C GLU A 82 -2.17 0.32 -10.22
N CYS A 83 -2.50 0.23 -8.93
CA CYS A 83 -2.17 -0.94 -8.14
C CYS A 83 -2.79 -2.22 -8.69
N ARG A 84 -4.05 -2.16 -9.17
CA ARG A 84 -4.69 -3.30 -9.82
C ARG A 84 -3.94 -3.73 -11.08
N THR A 85 -3.51 -2.78 -11.90
CA THR A 85 -2.70 -3.05 -13.10
C THR A 85 -1.37 -3.69 -12.73
N PHE A 86 -0.63 -3.13 -11.78
CA PHE A 86 0.66 -3.68 -11.34
C PHE A 86 0.52 -5.10 -10.81
N LEU A 87 -0.51 -5.37 -10.01
CA LEU A 87 -0.77 -6.71 -9.48
C LEU A 87 -1.09 -7.71 -10.60
N ARG A 88 -1.91 -7.32 -11.58
CA ARG A 88 -2.25 -8.15 -12.75
C ARG A 88 -1.04 -8.45 -13.65
N GLU A 89 -0.11 -7.52 -13.74
CA GLU A 89 1.11 -7.66 -14.55
C GLU A 89 2.27 -8.34 -13.78
N SER A 90 2.13 -8.48 -12.47
CA SER A 90 3.12 -9.15 -11.62
C SER A 90 2.88 -10.65 -11.48
N ARG A 91 3.87 -11.34 -10.92
CA ARG A 91 3.78 -12.75 -10.49
C ARG A 91 3.15 -12.93 -9.11
N LEU A 92 2.73 -11.84 -8.44
CA LEU A 92 2.06 -11.94 -7.15
C LEU A 92 0.60 -12.33 -7.36
N GLU A 93 0.27 -13.57 -7.04
CA GLU A 93 -1.06 -14.14 -7.23
C GLU A 93 -1.85 -14.21 -5.92
N GLY A 94 -3.13 -14.58 -6.01
CA GLY A 94 -3.96 -14.84 -4.83
C GLY A 94 -4.17 -13.60 -3.96
N TRP A 95 -4.38 -12.43 -4.56
CA TRP A 95 -4.61 -11.18 -3.83
C TRP A 95 -6.09 -10.76 -3.84
N LYS A 96 -6.47 -10.03 -2.79
CA LYS A 96 -7.62 -9.12 -2.80
C LYS A 96 -7.12 -7.69 -2.64
N LEU A 97 -7.70 -6.77 -3.42
CA LEU A 97 -7.44 -5.33 -3.35
C LEU A 97 -8.73 -4.63 -2.94
N TYR A 98 -8.68 -3.89 -1.83
CA TYR A 98 -9.83 -3.16 -1.29
C TYR A 98 -9.39 -1.91 -0.54
N THR A 99 -10.32 -1.03 -0.17
CA THR A 99 -10.02 0.21 0.56
C THR A 99 -10.57 0.22 1.98
N ARG A 100 -9.90 0.94 2.86
CA ARG A 100 -10.40 1.41 4.15
C ARG A 100 -10.08 2.90 4.30
N THR A 101 -11.09 3.75 4.10
CA THR A 101 -10.97 5.21 4.25
C THR A 101 -9.96 5.85 3.28
N VAL A 102 -8.72 6.14 3.71
CA VAL A 102 -7.63 6.71 2.90
C VAL A 102 -6.59 5.67 2.48
N GLU A 103 -6.74 4.45 2.97
CA GLU A 103 -5.81 3.35 2.75
C GLU A 103 -6.38 2.35 1.75
N MET A 104 -5.51 1.83 0.90
CA MET A 104 -5.74 0.61 0.15
C MET A 104 -5.01 -0.55 0.81
N TRP A 105 -5.59 -1.72 0.67
CA TRP A 105 -5.17 -2.96 1.29
C TRP A 105 -5.05 -4.03 0.21
N ILE A 106 -3.87 -4.63 0.13
CA ILE A 106 -3.59 -5.81 -0.69
C ILE A 106 -3.25 -6.95 0.25
N GLU A 107 -4.07 -7.99 0.25
CA GLU A 107 -3.90 -9.12 1.15
C GLU A 107 -3.95 -10.43 0.39
N SER A 108 -3.17 -11.41 0.86
CA SER A 108 -3.27 -12.78 0.37
C SER A 108 -4.64 -13.38 0.70
N VAL A 109 -5.27 -14.01 -0.29
CA VAL A 109 -6.45 -14.84 -0.16
C VAL A 109 -5.97 -16.27 -0.03
N LYS A 110 -6.39 -16.98 1.03
CA LYS A 110 -6.11 -18.41 1.15
C LYS A 110 -6.80 -19.13 0.00
N SER A 111 -6.06 -19.94 -0.75
CA SER A 111 -6.65 -20.91 -1.65
C SER A 111 -7.48 -21.87 -0.80
N THR A 112 -8.80 -21.82 -0.91
CA THR A 112 -9.66 -22.91 -0.44
C THR A 112 -9.42 -24.07 -1.39
N GLY A 113 -8.44 -24.91 -1.07
CA GLY A 113 -8.29 -26.22 -1.71
C GLY A 113 -9.46 -27.14 -1.38
#